data_AF-A0A4D6KZB5-F1
#
_entry.id   AF-A0A4D6KZB5-F1
#
_cell.length_a   1.000
_cell.length_b   1.000
_cell.length_c   1.000
_cell.angle_alpha   90.00
_cell.angle_beta   90.00
_cell.angle_gamma   90.00
#
_symmetry.space_group_name_H-M   'P 1'
#
loop_
_entity.id
_entity.type
_entity.pdbx_description
1 polymer ?
#
loop_
_entity_poly.entity_id
_entity_poly.type
_entity_poly.pdbx_seq_one_letter_code
_entity_poly.pdbx_strand_id
1 'polypeptide(L)'
;MDAQIRWEMKRHEIDIRENFKEKKFDAVGTQQFYAEGAVEDVYAYEDDARDTNLAFGLSMRSAMVTENPYVAAGCVLSMLSRSWATLGPCIGETCAEKGIRFIRVKVPSQAERFIVNIDHSKKFTRSEILIYHGYFILLILKNVSSKDYDAVFTKHINDMKVVAGYPEEKEIRPVFKLKMAKTVNTILRSDRQLCKQIIECLLEEREREKDVGRIANYVLEIMAWSDLNAYKCIHEYLMLTSSPVFIHEAVQAEVRPLMEAFAMIARCKYPQFFVYYGSSEDVGKLKRFRFPLLSTIAKMVQEKTSSSTAFHFVIPLTGEQVKIATELADYHIKTVKTRPLEMPFKLS
;
A
#
# COMPACT_ATOMS: atom_id res chain seq x y z
N MET A 1 8.83 37.94 21.30
CA MET A 1 8.18 36.81 20.59
C MET A 1 8.40 36.90 19.08
N ASP A 2 8.26 38.09 18.47
CA ASP A 2 8.38 38.31 17.01
C ASP A 2 9.76 38.08 16.37
N ALA A 3 10.86 38.24 17.12
CA ALA A 3 12.21 38.08 16.58
C ALA A 3 12.63 36.61 16.43
N GLN A 4 12.13 35.74 17.33
CA GLN A 4 12.45 34.31 17.34
C GLN A 4 11.69 33.56 16.25
N ILE A 5 10.41 33.91 16.02
CA ILE A 5 9.63 33.41 14.89
C ILE A 5 10.25 33.83 13.56
N ARG A 6 10.67 35.10 13.43
CA ARG A 6 11.37 35.58 12.22
C ARG A 6 12.71 34.87 11.99
N TRP A 7 13.44 34.54 13.04
CA TRP A 7 14.70 33.80 12.93
C TRP A 7 14.47 32.34 12.55
N GLU A 8 13.49 31.67 13.14
CA GLU A 8 13.12 30.29 12.79
C GLU A 8 12.57 30.17 11.37
N MET A 9 11.71 31.11 10.93
CA MET A 9 11.24 31.15 9.54
C MET A 9 12.39 31.37 8.56
N LYS A 10 13.32 32.28 8.87
CA LYS A 10 14.48 32.56 8.01
C LYS A 10 15.47 31.39 7.98
N ARG A 11 15.60 30.64 9.08
CA ARG A 11 16.40 29.42 9.16
C ARG A 11 15.76 28.29 8.34
N HIS A 12 14.44 28.14 8.41
CA HIS A 12 13.69 27.19 7.58
C HIS A 12 13.76 27.56 6.08
N GLU A 13 13.71 28.85 5.75
CA GLU A 13 13.89 29.36 4.39
C GLU A 13 15.31 29.13 3.84
N ILE A 14 16.33 29.21 4.71
CA ILE A 14 17.73 28.93 4.37
C ILE A 14 17.95 27.42 4.20
N ASP A 15 17.39 26.56 5.07
CA ASP A 15 17.46 25.10 4.92
C ASP A 15 16.77 24.62 3.62
N ILE A 16 15.67 25.26 3.22
CA ILE A 16 15.01 25.01 1.92
C ILE A 16 15.87 25.52 0.76
N ARG A 17 16.62 26.62 0.92
CA ARG A 17 17.49 27.15 -0.15
C ARG A 17 18.83 26.42 -0.29
N GLU A 18 19.36 25.86 0.79
CA GLU A 18 20.65 25.15 0.75
C GLU A 18 20.51 23.74 0.16
N ASN A 19 19.32 23.12 0.21
CA ASN A 19 19.06 21.77 -0.34
C ASN A 19 18.50 21.74 -1.79
N PHE A 20 18.23 22.90 -2.41
CA PHE A 20 17.61 22.99 -3.74
C PHE A 20 18.31 24.03 -4.62
N LYS A 21 19.25 23.59 -5.49
CA LYS A 21 20.10 24.52 -6.27
C LYS A 21 19.87 24.61 -7.77
N GLU A 22 18.95 23.86 -8.39
CA GLU A 22 18.60 24.09 -9.80
C GLU A 22 17.22 24.73 -9.97
N LYS A 23 17.21 25.99 -10.40
CA LYS A 23 16.01 26.66 -10.92
C LYS A 23 15.87 26.31 -12.40
N LYS A 24 14.95 25.41 -12.75
CA LYS A 24 14.52 25.21 -14.13
C LYS A 24 13.03 25.50 -14.22
N PHE A 25 12.66 26.41 -15.12
CA PHE A 25 11.27 26.69 -15.43
C PHE A 25 10.73 25.56 -16.32
N ASP A 26 9.55 25.04 -15.99
CA ASP A 26 8.82 24.19 -16.93
C ASP A 26 8.29 25.03 -18.11
N ALA A 27 7.79 24.36 -19.16
CA ALA A 27 7.24 25.02 -20.35
C ALA A 27 5.98 25.90 -20.06
N VAL A 28 5.49 25.91 -18.83
CA VAL A 28 4.30 26.66 -18.36
C VAL A 28 4.69 27.79 -17.40
N GLY A 29 5.99 27.98 -17.12
CA GLY A 29 6.49 29.04 -16.25
C GLY A 29 6.35 28.74 -14.74
N THR A 30 6.01 27.52 -14.37
CA THR A 30 5.94 27.11 -12.97
C THR A 30 7.34 26.78 -12.45
N GLN A 31 7.69 27.34 -11.29
CA GLN A 31 8.97 27.07 -10.63
C GLN A 31 8.87 25.75 -9.88
N GLN A 32 9.62 24.72 -10.31
CA GLN A 32 9.73 23.45 -9.61
C GLN A 32 11.10 23.36 -8.93
N PHE A 33 11.11 22.88 -7.70
CA PHE A 33 12.32 22.62 -6.91
C PHE A 33 12.58 21.11 -6.91
N TYR A 34 13.76 20.69 -7.37
CA TYR A 34 14.17 19.27 -7.38
C TYR A 34 15.26 19.02 -6.33
N ALA A 35 15.19 17.88 -5.65
CA ALA A 35 16.25 17.46 -4.73
C ALA A 35 17.60 17.38 -5.46
N GLU A 36 18.71 17.71 -4.79
CA GLU A 36 20.06 17.59 -5.35
C GLU A 36 20.33 16.15 -5.82
N GLY A 37 20.44 15.94 -7.13
CA GLY A 37 20.66 14.62 -7.72
C GLY A 37 20.42 14.60 -9.24
N ALA A 38 20.68 13.45 -9.86
CA ALA A 38 20.32 13.21 -11.25
C ALA A 38 18.79 13.24 -11.37
N VAL A 39 18.27 14.12 -12.23
CA VAL A 39 16.85 14.24 -12.53
C VAL A 39 16.52 13.41 -13.76
N GLU A 40 15.50 12.58 -13.65
CA GLU A 40 15.01 11.72 -14.72
C GLU A 40 13.74 12.29 -15.35
N ASP A 41 13.79 12.51 -16.66
CA ASP A 41 12.68 13.03 -17.42
C ASP A 41 11.69 11.93 -17.77
N VAL A 42 10.41 12.16 -17.43
CA VAL A 42 9.33 11.22 -17.72
C VAL A 42 8.20 11.96 -18.43
N TYR A 43 7.82 11.46 -19.60
CA TYR A 43 6.67 11.99 -20.32
C TYR A 43 5.36 11.63 -19.60
N ALA A 44 4.71 12.65 -19.05
CA ALA A 44 3.37 12.55 -18.50
C ALA A 44 2.37 12.87 -19.60
N TYR A 45 1.90 11.84 -20.29
CA TYR A 45 0.97 12.02 -21.41
C TYR A 45 -0.43 12.43 -20.92
N GLU A 46 -1.02 13.43 -21.57
CA GLU A 46 -2.38 13.92 -21.36
C GLU A 46 -3.17 13.71 -22.67
N ASP A 47 -4.40 13.20 -22.61
CA ASP A 47 -5.20 13.11 -23.85
C ASP A 47 -5.78 14.49 -24.20
N ASP A 48 -5.74 14.87 -25.48
CA ASP A 48 -6.43 16.07 -25.97
C ASP A 48 -7.96 15.95 -25.84
N ALA A 49 -8.48 14.73 -26.00
CA ALA A 49 -9.89 14.40 -25.91
C ALA A 49 -10.12 13.34 -24.83
N ARG A 50 -11.22 13.45 -24.09
CA ARG A 50 -11.47 12.65 -22.87
C ARG A 50 -11.57 11.13 -23.07
N ASP A 51 -11.71 10.64 -24.30
CA ASP A 51 -12.08 9.25 -24.58
C ASP A 51 -11.08 8.44 -25.42
N THR A 52 -9.88 8.96 -25.69
CA THR A 52 -8.90 8.23 -26.52
C THR A 52 -8.12 7.18 -25.73
N ASN A 53 -7.96 7.36 -24.40
CA ASN A 53 -7.10 6.56 -23.52
C ASN A 53 -5.68 6.35 -24.09
N LEU A 54 -5.26 7.20 -25.02
CA LEU A 54 -4.04 7.06 -25.80
C LEU A 54 -2.84 7.29 -24.89
N ALA A 55 -2.94 8.31 -24.05
CA ALA A 55 -1.93 8.66 -23.07
C ALA A 55 -1.73 7.58 -21.99
N PHE A 56 -2.78 6.86 -21.58
CA PHE A 56 -2.61 5.69 -20.71
C PHE A 56 -1.81 4.60 -21.42
N GLY A 57 -2.15 4.29 -22.68
CA GLY A 57 -1.44 3.28 -23.47
C GLY A 57 0.03 3.63 -23.73
N LEU A 58 0.33 4.91 -23.97
CA LEU A 58 1.70 5.41 -24.12
C LEU A 58 2.49 5.28 -22.80
N SER A 59 1.89 5.70 -21.68
CA SER A 59 2.52 5.58 -20.36
C SER A 59 2.78 4.11 -19.98
N MET A 60 1.82 3.23 -20.27
CA MET A 60 1.94 1.78 -20.05
C MET A 60 3.07 1.20 -20.91
N ARG A 61 3.14 1.57 -22.20
CA ARG A 61 4.24 1.13 -23.08
C ARG A 61 5.58 1.61 -22.56
N SER A 62 5.72 2.89 -22.19
CA SER A 62 6.95 3.44 -21.61
C SER A 62 7.36 2.69 -20.34
N ALA A 63 6.41 2.37 -19.47
CA ALA A 63 6.68 1.57 -18.27
C ALA A 63 7.16 0.14 -18.60
N MET A 64 6.62 -0.50 -19.63
CA MET A 64 6.97 -1.87 -20.02
C MET A 64 8.34 -1.99 -20.69
N VAL A 65 8.75 -0.98 -21.47
CA VAL A 65 10.00 -1.03 -22.26
C VAL A 65 11.20 -0.43 -21.54
N THR A 66 10.98 0.42 -20.54
CA THR A 66 12.06 1.09 -19.84
C THR A 66 12.83 0.13 -18.94
N GLU A 67 14.16 0.25 -18.95
CA GLU A 67 15.04 -0.40 -17.98
C GLU A 67 15.33 0.51 -16.77
N ASN A 68 14.96 1.79 -16.85
CA ASN A 68 15.16 2.76 -15.79
C ASN A 68 13.98 2.73 -14.79
N PRO A 69 14.21 2.37 -13.51
CA PRO A 69 13.14 2.27 -12.52
C PRO A 69 12.49 3.61 -12.15
N TYR A 70 13.20 4.74 -12.28
CA TYR A 70 12.62 6.07 -12.05
C TYR A 70 11.62 6.43 -13.16
N VAL A 71 11.94 6.08 -14.41
CA VAL A 71 11.01 6.23 -15.53
C VAL A 71 9.79 5.34 -15.33
N ALA A 72 9.98 4.08 -14.92
CA ALA A 72 8.88 3.17 -14.62
C ALA A 72 7.98 3.71 -13.48
N ALA A 73 8.59 4.19 -12.39
CA ALA A 73 7.88 4.79 -11.26
C ALA A 73 7.11 6.05 -11.68
N GLY A 74 7.72 6.94 -12.45
CA GLY A 74 7.06 8.12 -13.00
C GLY A 74 5.89 7.77 -13.92
N CYS A 75 6.02 6.73 -14.76
CA CYS A 75 4.92 6.26 -15.59
C CYS A 75 3.75 5.72 -14.75
N VAL A 76 4.03 4.98 -13.67
CA VAL A 76 3.02 4.51 -12.72
C VAL A 76 2.28 5.69 -12.10
N LEU A 77 3.01 6.66 -11.56
CA LEU A 77 2.43 7.84 -10.93
C LEU A 77 1.62 8.68 -11.94
N SER A 78 2.12 8.87 -13.16
CA SER A 78 1.41 9.53 -14.25
C SER A 78 0.06 8.84 -14.53
N MET A 79 0.04 7.51 -14.68
CA MET A 79 -1.20 6.76 -14.89
C MET A 79 -2.20 6.93 -13.73
N LEU A 80 -1.74 6.84 -12.48
CA LEU A 80 -2.60 7.01 -11.30
C LEU A 80 -3.17 8.43 -11.18
N SER A 81 -2.37 9.46 -11.44
CA SER A 81 -2.78 10.87 -11.35
C SER A 81 -3.96 11.23 -12.25
N ARG A 82 -4.13 10.50 -13.35
CA ARG A 82 -5.20 10.72 -14.33
C ARG A 82 -6.55 10.22 -13.84
N SER A 83 -6.57 9.21 -12.97
CA SER A 83 -7.83 8.62 -12.49
C SER A 83 -8.26 9.16 -11.14
N TRP A 84 -7.31 9.69 -10.37
CA TRP A 84 -7.57 10.32 -9.09
C TRP A 84 -6.94 11.71 -9.06
N ALA A 85 -7.73 12.70 -9.49
CA ALA A 85 -7.28 14.09 -9.54
C ALA A 85 -6.79 14.60 -8.17
N THR A 86 -7.35 14.08 -7.08
CA THR A 86 -6.94 14.37 -5.70
C THR A 86 -5.50 13.93 -5.38
N LEU A 87 -4.97 12.92 -6.07
CA LEU A 87 -3.57 12.50 -5.92
C LEU A 87 -2.58 13.43 -6.64
N GLY A 88 -3.04 14.28 -7.55
CA GLY A 88 -2.17 15.11 -8.40
C GLY A 88 -1.10 15.91 -7.65
N PRO A 89 -1.48 16.72 -6.63
CA PRO A 89 -0.51 17.49 -5.84
C PRO A 89 0.52 16.60 -5.14
N CYS A 90 0.06 15.54 -4.46
CA CYS A 90 0.92 14.61 -3.73
C CYS A 90 1.88 13.88 -4.67
N ILE A 91 1.40 13.45 -5.85
CA ILE A 91 2.23 12.82 -6.88
C ILE A 91 3.31 13.78 -7.39
N GLY A 92 2.97 15.06 -7.59
CA GLY A 92 3.93 16.08 -8.00
C GLY A 92 5.06 16.25 -6.99
N GLU A 93 4.72 16.32 -5.70
CA GLU A 93 5.66 16.39 -4.58
C GLU A 93 6.55 15.13 -4.52
N THR A 94 5.95 13.93 -4.56
CA THR A 94 6.69 12.66 -4.60
C THR A 94 7.68 12.64 -5.76
N CYS A 95 7.24 13.00 -6.97
CA CYS A 95 8.10 13.01 -8.14
C CYS A 95 9.31 13.94 -7.93
N ALA A 96 9.09 15.17 -7.45
CA ALA A 96 10.14 16.13 -7.18
C ALA A 96 11.16 15.61 -6.15
N GLU A 97 10.69 14.98 -5.06
CA GLU A 97 11.55 14.38 -4.03
C GLU A 97 12.36 13.19 -4.54
N LYS A 98 11.82 12.42 -5.49
CA LYS A 98 12.50 11.26 -6.08
C LYS A 98 13.36 11.61 -7.30
N GLY A 99 13.52 12.89 -7.63
CA GLY A 99 14.26 13.32 -8.81
C GLY A 99 13.59 12.93 -10.13
N ILE A 100 12.26 12.78 -10.15
CA ILE A 100 11.47 12.51 -11.35
C ILE A 100 10.86 13.83 -11.82
N ARG A 101 11.15 14.23 -13.06
CA ARG A 101 10.56 15.41 -13.68
C ARG A 101 9.54 15.02 -14.72
N PHE A 102 8.30 15.44 -14.52
CA PHE A 102 7.26 15.27 -15.52
C PHE A 102 7.36 16.29 -16.63
N ILE A 103 7.51 15.79 -17.85
CA ILE A 103 7.33 16.54 -19.09
C ILE A 103 5.91 16.25 -19.57
N ARG A 104 5.00 17.21 -19.40
CA ARG A 104 3.61 17.06 -19.84
C ARG A 104 3.54 17.13 -21.36
N VAL A 105 2.95 16.11 -21.97
CA VAL A 105 2.78 16.02 -23.43
C VAL A 105 1.34 15.71 -23.75
N LYS A 106 0.65 16.65 -24.40
CA LYS A 106 -0.71 16.44 -24.89
C LYS A 106 -0.71 15.62 -26.17
N VAL A 107 -1.48 14.54 -26.21
CA VAL A 107 -1.55 13.63 -27.35
C VAL A 107 -2.98 13.54 -27.91
N PRO A 108 -3.14 13.51 -29.24
CA PRO A 108 -2.07 13.43 -30.26
C PRO A 108 -1.42 14.77 -30.65
N SER A 109 -1.93 15.93 -30.23
CA SER A 109 -1.57 17.27 -30.76
C SER A 109 -0.09 17.64 -30.64
N GLN A 110 0.61 17.15 -29.62
CA GLN A 110 2.04 17.41 -29.42
C GLN A 110 2.92 16.19 -29.76
N ALA A 111 2.35 15.08 -30.24
CA ALA A 111 3.08 13.85 -30.46
C ALA A 111 4.27 14.04 -31.42
N GLU A 112 4.09 14.76 -32.52
CA GLU A 112 5.16 15.04 -33.51
C GLU A 112 6.30 15.86 -32.88
N ARG A 113 5.96 16.91 -32.11
CA ARG A 113 6.94 17.78 -31.45
C ARG A 113 7.85 17.02 -30.49
N PHE A 114 7.34 15.97 -29.85
CA PHE A 114 8.07 15.15 -28.88
C PHE A 114 8.51 13.80 -29.46
N ILE A 115 8.37 13.58 -30.78
CA ILE A 115 8.76 12.35 -31.48
C ILE A 115 8.09 11.10 -30.85
N VAL A 116 6.82 11.24 -30.49
CA VAL A 116 6.03 10.18 -29.86
C VAL A 116 5.28 9.42 -30.95
N ASN A 117 5.63 8.14 -31.13
CA ASN A 117 4.90 7.26 -32.04
C ASN A 117 3.58 6.79 -31.39
N ILE A 118 2.47 7.36 -31.84
CA ILE A 118 1.12 7.06 -31.35
C ILE A 118 0.47 5.84 -32.05
N ASP A 119 0.92 5.49 -33.25
CA ASP A 119 0.29 4.46 -34.11
C ASP A 119 0.38 3.06 -33.50
N HIS A 120 1.42 2.81 -32.71
CA HIS A 120 1.61 1.53 -32.02
C HIS A 120 1.11 1.54 -30.56
N SER A 121 0.37 2.57 -30.15
CA SER A 121 -0.18 2.62 -28.80
C SER A 121 -1.40 1.69 -28.68
N LYS A 122 -1.33 0.74 -27.74
CA LYS A 122 -2.49 -0.10 -27.40
C LYS A 122 -3.56 0.78 -26.76
N LYS A 123 -4.79 0.73 -27.28
CA LYS A 123 -5.95 1.32 -26.61
C LYS A 123 -6.44 0.39 -25.51
N PHE A 124 -6.72 0.95 -24.35
CA PHE A 124 -7.23 0.20 -23.21
C PHE A 124 -8.70 0.54 -22.97
N THR A 125 -9.48 -0.48 -22.68
CA THR A 125 -10.85 -0.33 -22.18
C THR A 125 -10.84 0.24 -20.77
N ARG A 126 -11.96 0.84 -20.35
CA ARG A 126 -12.11 1.39 -19.00
C ARG A 126 -11.81 0.33 -17.92
N SER A 127 -12.31 -0.89 -18.09
CA SER A 127 -12.09 -1.97 -17.13
C SER A 127 -10.62 -2.39 -17.04
N GLU A 128 -9.90 -2.48 -18.18
CA GLU A 128 -8.45 -2.76 -18.15
C GLU A 128 -7.69 -1.68 -17.37
N ILE A 129 -8.03 -0.41 -17.61
CA ILE A 129 -7.42 0.73 -16.91
C ILE A 129 -7.64 0.62 -15.40
N LEU A 130 -8.86 0.30 -14.96
CA LEU A 130 -9.17 0.12 -13.53
C LEU A 130 -8.40 -1.05 -12.90
N ILE A 131 -8.29 -2.18 -13.60
CA ILE A 131 -7.53 -3.35 -13.13
C ILE A 131 -6.05 -3.00 -13.00
N TYR A 132 -5.48 -2.29 -13.98
CA TYR A 132 -4.08 -1.84 -13.91
C TYR A 132 -3.86 -0.81 -12.80
N HIS A 133 -4.81 0.08 -12.53
CA HIS A 133 -4.69 0.97 -11.38
C HIS A 133 -4.70 0.21 -10.05
N GLY A 134 -5.61 -0.74 -9.86
CA GLY A 134 -5.60 -1.60 -8.68
C GLY A 134 -4.28 -2.36 -8.55
N TYR A 135 -3.75 -2.88 -9.66
CA TYR A 135 -2.43 -3.52 -9.71
C TYR A 135 -1.31 -2.57 -9.27
N PHE A 136 -1.26 -1.34 -9.80
CA PHE A 136 -0.23 -0.37 -9.45
C PHE A 136 -0.33 0.13 -8.01
N ILE A 137 -1.54 0.30 -7.48
CA ILE A 137 -1.72 0.64 -6.07
C ILE A 137 -1.24 -0.52 -5.18
N LEU A 138 -1.60 -1.76 -5.48
CA LEU A 138 -1.08 -2.93 -4.77
C LEU A 138 0.44 -3.01 -4.90
N LEU A 139 1.00 -2.69 -6.06
CA LEU A 139 2.45 -2.63 -6.27
C LEU A 139 3.11 -1.57 -5.39
N ILE A 140 2.48 -0.42 -5.14
CA ILE A 140 3.02 0.63 -4.26
C ILE A 140 2.88 0.23 -2.79
N LEU A 141 1.70 -0.22 -2.38
CA LEU A 141 1.40 -0.41 -0.96
C LEU A 141 1.85 -1.77 -0.42
N LYS A 142 1.71 -2.86 -1.19
CA LYS A 142 1.98 -4.23 -0.72
C LYS A 142 3.48 -4.55 -0.81
N ASN A 143 4.00 -5.28 0.17
CA ASN A 143 5.37 -5.78 0.11
C ASN A 143 5.53 -6.84 -1.00
N VAL A 144 6.48 -6.65 -1.89
CA VAL A 144 6.75 -7.55 -3.01
C VAL A 144 7.73 -8.65 -2.56
N SER A 145 7.19 -9.81 -2.16
CA SER A 145 7.99 -11.02 -1.85
C SER A 145 8.48 -11.70 -3.13
N SER A 146 9.70 -12.25 -3.12
CA SER A 146 10.25 -12.99 -4.25
C SER A 146 9.68 -14.39 -4.44
N LYS A 147 9.09 -15.00 -3.41
CA LYS A 147 8.73 -16.42 -3.48
C LYS A 147 7.62 -16.69 -4.49
N ASP A 148 6.63 -15.79 -4.59
CA ASP A 148 5.38 -16.05 -5.34
C ASP A 148 4.85 -14.81 -6.08
N TYR A 149 5.70 -13.86 -6.46
CA TYR A 149 5.26 -12.57 -7.02
C TYR A 149 4.29 -12.72 -8.20
N ASP A 150 4.67 -13.51 -9.22
CA ASP A 150 3.85 -13.67 -10.42
C ASP A 150 2.52 -14.34 -10.08
N ALA A 151 2.52 -15.38 -9.26
CA ALA A 151 1.31 -16.07 -8.84
C ALA A 151 0.38 -15.16 -8.03
N VAL A 152 0.93 -14.38 -7.08
CA VAL A 152 0.16 -13.47 -6.21
C VAL A 152 -0.45 -12.32 -7.00
N PHE A 153 0.33 -11.64 -7.84
CA PHE A 153 -0.21 -10.52 -8.62
C PHE A 153 -1.11 -10.98 -9.76
N THR A 154 -0.84 -12.15 -10.37
CA THR A 154 -1.78 -12.75 -11.34
C THR A 154 -3.11 -13.09 -10.67
N LYS A 155 -3.08 -13.67 -9.46
CA LYS A 155 -4.30 -13.89 -8.68
C LYS A 155 -5.05 -12.58 -8.43
N HIS A 156 -4.38 -11.55 -7.92
CA HIS A 156 -5.03 -10.26 -7.66
C HIS A 156 -5.60 -9.61 -8.93
N ILE A 157 -4.90 -9.69 -10.06
CA ILE A 157 -5.41 -9.23 -11.36
C ILE A 157 -6.66 -10.00 -11.76
N ASN A 158 -6.66 -11.33 -11.62
CA ASN A 158 -7.83 -12.16 -11.94
C ASN A 158 -9.03 -11.87 -11.03
N ASP A 159 -8.80 -11.72 -9.73
CA ASP A 159 -9.85 -11.31 -8.80
C ASP A 159 -10.42 -9.93 -9.20
N MET A 160 -9.57 -8.97 -9.53
CA MET A 160 -9.99 -7.65 -10.01
C MET A 160 -10.73 -7.70 -11.36
N LYS A 161 -10.38 -8.64 -12.26
CA LYS A 161 -11.15 -8.88 -13.49
C LYS A 161 -12.59 -9.24 -13.16
N VAL A 162 -12.80 -10.17 -12.22
CA VAL A 162 -14.14 -10.58 -11.76
C VAL A 162 -14.88 -9.39 -11.16
N VAL A 163 -14.22 -8.64 -10.27
CA VAL A 163 -14.81 -7.47 -9.60
C VAL A 163 -15.22 -6.36 -10.59
N ALA A 164 -14.42 -6.16 -11.64
CA ALA A 164 -14.68 -5.17 -12.70
C ALA A 164 -15.59 -5.68 -13.84
N GLY A 165 -16.12 -6.91 -13.75
CA GLY A 165 -16.93 -7.51 -14.82
C GLY A 165 -16.18 -7.68 -16.15
N TYR A 166 -14.86 -7.85 -16.10
CA TYR A 166 -14.02 -8.00 -17.29
C TYR A 166 -14.03 -9.47 -17.78
N PRO A 167 -14.15 -9.72 -19.10
CA PRO A 167 -14.22 -11.08 -19.65
C PRO A 167 -13.05 -11.96 -19.22
N GLU A 168 -13.34 -13.21 -18.86
CA GLU A 168 -12.35 -14.15 -18.34
C GLU A 168 -11.30 -14.49 -19.39
N GLU A 169 -11.69 -14.58 -20.66
CA GLU A 169 -10.86 -15.03 -21.78
C GLU A 169 -9.76 -14.02 -22.15
N LYS A 170 -9.93 -12.74 -21.78
CA LYS A 170 -8.94 -11.71 -22.07
C LYS A 170 -7.86 -11.69 -21.01
N GLU A 171 -6.63 -11.91 -21.45
CA GLU A 171 -5.49 -11.98 -20.55
C GLU A 171 -4.98 -10.59 -20.15
N ILE A 172 -4.84 -10.38 -18.84
CA ILE A 172 -4.14 -9.22 -18.25
C ILE A 172 -3.01 -9.81 -17.40
N ARG A 173 -1.79 -9.34 -17.62
CA ARG A 173 -0.60 -9.80 -16.90
C ARG A 173 0.01 -8.67 -16.06
N PRO A 174 0.76 -9.00 -14.99
CA PRO A 174 1.62 -8.03 -14.32
C PRO A 174 2.52 -7.29 -15.31
N VAL A 175 2.61 -5.97 -15.16
CA VAL A 175 3.37 -5.10 -16.09
C VAL A 175 4.88 -5.30 -15.90
N PHE A 176 5.31 -5.39 -14.65
CA PHE A 176 6.72 -5.48 -14.31
C PHE A 176 7.13 -6.89 -13.91
N LYS A 177 8.32 -7.30 -14.33
CA LYS A 177 9.05 -8.43 -13.74
C LYS A 177 9.43 -8.10 -12.30
N LEU A 178 9.63 -9.13 -11.48
CA LEU A 178 9.93 -9.03 -10.04
C LEU A 178 11.01 -7.98 -9.69
N LYS A 179 12.13 -7.96 -10.42
CA LYS A 179 13.24 -7.02 -10.14
C LYS A 179 12.79 -5.55 -10.28
N MET A 180 12.10 -5.23 -11.38
CA MET A 180 11.58 -3.88 -11.62
C MET A 180 10.47 -3.55 -10.62
N ALA A 181 9.54 -4.48 -10.38
CA ALA A 181 8.45 -4.33 -9.42
C ALA A 181 8.95 -3.98 -8.01
N LYS A 182 9.96 -4.70 -7.50
CA LYS A 182 10.60 -4.41 -6.20
C LYS A 182 11.24 -3.03 -6.16
N THR A 183 11.89 -2.62 -7.25
CA THR A 183 12.60 -1.34 -7.30
C THR A 183 11.60 -0.18 -7.34
N VAL A 184 10.57 -0.26 -8.19
CA VAL A 184 9.47 0.70 -8.25
C VAL A 184 8.72 0.77 -6.90
N ASN A 185 8.42 -0.38 -6.30
CA ASN A 185 7.84 -0.43 -4.95
C ASN A 185 8.72 0.30 -3.93
N THR A 186 10.03 0.05 -3.92
CA THR A 186 10.95 0.69 -2.97
C THR A 186 11.00 2.21 -3.15
N ILE A 187 11.07 2.69 -4.40
CA ILE A 187 11.09 4.13 -4.72
C ILE A 187 9.81 4.79 -4.20
N LEU A 188 8.64 4.25 -4.57
CA LEU A 188 7.36 4.89 -4.29
C LEU A 188 6.87 4.68 -2.85
N ARG A 189 7.02 3.47 -2.29
CA ARG A 189 6.54 3.13 -0.93
C ARG A 189 7.29 3.87 0.16
N SER A 190 8.52 4.31 -0.11
CA SER A 190 9.29 5.10 0.84
C SER A 190 8.64 6.46 1.14
N ASP A 191 7.80 6.96 0.24
CA ASP A 191 6.98 8.15 0.47
C ASP A 191 5.71 7.77 1.25
N ARG A 192 5.73 8.05 2.55
CA ARG A 192 4.61 7.77 3.45
C ARG A 192 3.39 8.62 3.16
N GLN A 193 3.58 9.86 2.72
CA GLN A 193 2.48 10.77 2.44
C GLN A 193 1.73 10.31 1.19
N LEU A 194 2.45 9.90 0.14
CA LEU A 194 1.84 9.24 -1.02
C LEU A 194 1.03 8.01 -0.59
N CYS A 195 1.63 7.10 0.18
CA CYS A 195 0.92 5.88 0.61
C CYS A 195 -0.37 6.21 1.39
N LYS A 196 -0.32 7.20 2.27
CA LYS A 196 -1.48 7.67 3.04
C LYS A 196 -2.55 8.26 2.13
N GLN A 197 -2.18 9.16 1.23
CA GLN A 197 -3.11 9.81 0.28
C GLN A 197 -3.78 8.80 -0.64
N ILE A 198 -3.05 7.78 -1.12
CA ILE A 198 -3.65 6.68 -1.89
C ILE A 198 -4.73 5.96 -1.07
N ILE A 199 -4.47 5.64 0.21
CA ILE A 199 -5.46 4.97 1.06
C ILE A 199 -6.67 5.88 1.33
N GLU A 200 -6.46 7.17 1.57
CA GLU A 200 -7.56 8.14 1.75
C GLU A 200 -8.42 8.22 0.49
N CYS A 201 -7.80 8.32 -0.69
CA CYS A 201 -8.53 8.29 -1.96
C CYS A 201 -9.31 6.99 -2.15
N LEU A 202 -8.73 5.83 -1.86
CA LEU A 202 -9.45 4.56 -1.93
C LEU A 202 -10.65 4.52 -0.96
N LEU A 203 -10.49 5.04 0.25
CA LEU A 203 -11.56 5.12 1.24
C LEU A 203 -12.70 6.04 0.80
N GLU A 204 -12.41 7.12 0.08
CA GLU A 204 -13.43 8.00 -0.50
C GLU A 204 -14.12 7.35 -1.72
N GLU A 205 -13.36 6.65 -2.57
CA GLU A 205 -13.90 6.02 -3.77
C GLU A 205 -14.75 4.78 -3.47
N ARG A 206 -14.48 4.05 -2.38
CA ARG A 206 -15.25 2.84 -2.03
C ARG A 206 -16.74 3.14 -1.80
N GLU A 207 -17.07 4.36 -1.37
CA GLU A 207 -18.44 4.80 -1.10
C GLU A 207 -19.22 5.11 -2.39
N ARG A 208 -18.56 5.07 -3.56
CA ARG A 208 -19.20 5.33 -4.86
C ARG A 208 -19.71 4.03 -5.48
N GLU A 209 -20.96 4.01 -5.93
CA GLU A 209 -21.67 2.82 -6.45
C GLU A 209 -21.23 2.31 -7.84
N LYS A 210 -19.93 2.37 -8.18
CA LYS A 210 -19.41 1.99 -9.51
C LYS A 210 -18.24 1.02 -9.41
N ASP A 211 -17.80 0.51 -10.57
CA ASP A 211 -16.65 -0.40 -10.68
C ASP A 211 -15.40 0.12 -9.96
N VAL A 212 -15.21 1.45 -9.95
CA VAL A 212 -14.11 2.11 -9.20
C VAL A 212 -14.20 1.81 -7.71
N GLY A 213 -15.39 1.97 -7.10
CA GLY A 213 -15.60 1.70 -5.68
C GLY A 213 -15.44 0.23 -5.34
N ARG A 214 -15.83 -0.69 -6.24
CA ARG A 214 -15.61 -2.13 -6.07
C ARG A 214 -14.13 -2.51 -6.10
N ILE A 215 -13.36 -1.97 -7.05
CA ILE A 215 -11.90 -2.15 -7.11
C ILE A 215 -11.25 -1.52 -5.88
N ALA A 216 -11.69 -0.33 -5.48
CA ALA A 216 -11.17 0.33 -4.29
C ALA A 216 -11.40 -0.50 -3.03
N ASN A 217 -12.61 -1.05 -2.85
CA ASN A 217 -12.94 -1.94 -1.75
C ASN A 217 -12.08 -3.21 -1.76
N TYR A 218 -11.93 -3.86 -2.92
CA TYR A 218 -11.06 -5.03 -3.07
C TYR A 218 -9.62 -4.72 -2.64
N VAL A 219 -9.04 -3.63 -3.14
CA VAL A 219 -7.69 -3.21 -2.78
C VAL A 219 -7.59 -2.91 -1.28
N LEU A 220 -8.54 -2.18 -0.71
CA LEU A 220 -8.58 -1.89 0.73
C LEU A 220 -8.65 -3.17 1.58
N GLU A 221 -9.42 -4.18 1.17
CA GLU A 221 -9.48 -5.48 1.84
C GLU A 221 -8.13 -6.22 1.81
N ILE A 222 -7.44 -6.22 0.66
CA ILE A 222 -6.10 -6.81 0.55
C ILE A 222 -5.07 -6.06 1.40
N MET A 223 -5.23 -4.74 1.55
CA MET A 223 -4.32 -3.90 2.32
C MET A 223 -4.63 -3.89 3.81
N ALA A 224 -5.87 -4.20 4.21
CA ALA A 224 -6.29 -4.21 5.60
C ALA A 224 -5.48 -5.25 6.39
N TRP A 225 -4.88 -4.81 7.49
CA TRP A 225 -4.02 -5.60 8.35
C TRP A 225 -2.77 -6.16 7.65
N SER A 226 -2.43 -5.67 6.46
CA SER A 226 -1.20 -6.04 5.76
C SER A 226 0.00 -5.66 6.65
N ASP A 227 0.96 -6.57 6.75
CA ASP A 227 2.09 -6.52 7.69
C ASP A 227 1.72 -6.60 9.19
N LEU A 228 0.43 -6.68 9.56
CA LEU A 228 -0.10 -6.81 10.92
C LEU A 228 -0.92 -8.10 11.16
N ASN A 229 -0.81 -9.09 10.27
CA ASN A 229 -1.59 -10.34 10.36
C ASN A 229 -1.48 -11.06 11.71
N ALA A 230 -0.32 -11.03 12.37
CA ALA A 230 -0.13 -11.61 13.69
C ALA A 230 -0.99 -10.91 14.77
N TYR A 231 -1.06 -9.57 14.73
CA TYR A 231 -1.92 -8.78 15.61
C TYR A 231 -3.39 -9.08 15.34
N LYS A 232 -3.81 -9.08 14.08
CA LYS A 232 -5.18 -9.43 13.70
C LYS A 232 -5.56 -10.82 14.25
N CYS A 233 -4.69 -11.81 14.06
CA CYS A 233 -4.92 -13.18 14.54
C CYS A 233 -5.01 -13.26 16.07
N ILE A 234 -4.10 -12.60 16.81
CA ILE A 234 -4.17 -12.53 18.28
C ILE A 234 -5.48 -11.87 18.73
N HIS A 235 -5.86 -10.75 18.09
CA HIS A 235 -7.08 -10.04 18.43
C HIS A 235 -8.32 -10.93 18.25
N GLU A 236 -8.48 -11.52 17.06
CA GLU A 236 -9.64 -12.32 16.68
C GLU A 236 -9.78 -13.58 17.53
N TYR A 237 -8.69 -14.32 17.73
CA TYR A 237 -8.76 -15.65 18.34
C TYR A 237 -8.50 -15.65 19.85
N LEU A 238 -7.76 -14.67 20.39
CA LEU A 238 -7.43 -14.64 21.81
C LEU A 238 -8.10 -13.48 22.56
N MET A 239 -8.08 -12.26 22.02
CA MET A 239 -8.63 -11.10 22.75
C MET A 239 -10.15 -11.07 22.77
N LEU A 240 -10.81 -11.21 21.60
CA LEU A 240 -12.28 -11.19 21.51
C LEU A 240 -12.94 -12.32 22.31
N THR A 241 -12.25 -13.44 22.48
CA THR A 241 -12.70 -14.60 23.24
C THR A 241 -12.32 -14.54 24.73
N SER A 242 -11.69 -13.44 25.17
CA SER A 242 -11.19 -13.28 26.55
C SER A 242 -10.39 -14.49 27.02
N SER A 243 -9.44 -14.92 26.17
CA SER A 243 -8.70 -16.16 26.33
C SER A 243 -8.00 -16.26 27.70
N PRO A 244 -8.10 -17.40 28.40
CA PRO A 244 -7.40 -17.61 29.67
C PRO A 244 -5.89 -17.77 29.47
N VAL A 245 -5.38 -17.80 28.23
CA VAL A 245 -3.92 -17.87 28.00
C VAL A 245 -3.21 -16.62 28.52
N PHE A 246 -3.88 -15.46 28.55
CA PHE A 246 -3.27 -14.19 28.99
C PHE A 246 -2.88 -14.16 30.47
N ILE A 247 -3.38 -15.09 31.30
CA ILE A 247 -2.96 -15.21 32.70
C ILE A 247 -1.79 -16.18 32.89
N HIS A 248 -1.40 -16.95 31.86
CA HIS A 248 -0.34 -17.94 31.98
C HIS A 248 1.05 -17.30 32.06
N GLU A 249 1.88 -17.75 33.00
CA GLU A 249 3.20 -17.17 33.29
C GLU A 249 4.10 -17.09 32.05
N ALA A 250 4.13 -18.16 31.24
CA ALA A 250 4.98 -18.23 30.05
C ALA A 250 4.70 -17.14 28.99
N VAL A 251 3.50 -16.54 28.97
CA VAL A 251 3.17 -15.46 28.02
C VAL A 251 3.15 -14.07 28.65
N GLN A 252 3.25 -13.94 29.98
CA GLN A 252 3.11 -12.65 30.68
C GLN A 252 4.05 -11.57 30.16
N ALA A 253 5.28 -11.95 29.79
CA ALA A 253 6.26 -11.04 29.21
C ALA A 253 5.80 -10.42 27.87
N GLU A 254 4.95 -11.12 27.11
CA GLU A 254 4.39 -10.64 25.84
C GLU A 254 3.11 -9.82 26.04
N VAL A 255 2.33 -10.06 27.10
CA VAL A 255 1.00 -9.45 27.30
C VAL A 255 1.05 -7.93 27.42
N ARG A 256 1.88 -7.39 28.32
CA ARG A 256 1.97 -5.92 28.49
C ARG A 256 2.36 -5.19 27.19
N PRO A 257 3.46 -5.55 26.51
CA PRO A 257 3.80 -4.89 25.26
C PRO A 257 2.78 -5.12 24.13
N LEU A 258 2.01 -6.22 24.16
CA LEU A 258 0.89 -6.43 23.24
C LEU A 258 -0.24 -5.42 23.50
N MET A 259 -0.60 -5.20 24.77
CA MET A 259 -1.63 -4.22 25.16
C MET A 259 -1.22 -2.80 24.76
N GLU A 260 0.05 -2.43 24.94
CA GLU A 260 0.59 -1.15 24.48
C GLU A 260 0.46 -1.00 22.96
N ALA A 261 0.78 -2.06 22.20
CA ALA A 261 0.66 -2.07 20.75
C ALA A 261 -0.80 -1.91 20.29
N PHE A 262 -1.76 -2.61 20.90
CA PHE A 262 -3.18 -2.43 20.57
C PHE A 262 -3.72 -1.06 20.97
N ALA A 263 -3.32 -0.52 22.13
CA ALA A 263 -3.71 0.82 22.52
C ALA A 263 -3.22 1.88 21.52
N MET A 264 -2.02 1.69 20.97
CA MET A 264 -1.46 2.53 19.93
C MET A 264 -2.21 2.38 18.59
N ILE A 265 -2.49 1.15 18.17
CA ILE A 265 -3.25 0.86 16.95
C ILE A 265 -4.67 1.44 17.04
N ALA A 266 -5.34 1.27 18.18
CA ALA A 266 -6.72 1.73 18.41
C ALA A 266 -6.87 3.26 18.41
N ARG A 267 -5.80 4.01 18.68
CA ARG A 267 -5.80 5.49 18.60
C ARG A 267 -5.73 6.01 17.16
N CYS A 268 -5.39 5.16 16.19
CA CYS A 268 -5.35 5.54 14.79
C CYS A 268 -6.76 5.66 14.22
N LYS A 269 -6.99 6.66 13.37
CA LYS A 269 -8.27 6.85 12.65
C LYS A 269 -8.69 5.59 11.86
N TYR A 270 -7.72 4.88 11.29
CA TYR A 270 -7.93 3.64 10.55
C TYR A 270 -6.99 2.54 11.06
N PRO A 271 -7.37 1.83 12.14
CA PRO A 271 -6.51 0.83 12.79
C PRO A 271 -5.99 -0.27 11.84
N GLN A 272 -6.83 -0.72 10.90
CA GLN A 272 -6.47 -1.74 9.91
C GLN A 272 -5.39 -1.28 8.92
N PHE A 273 -5.16 0.03 8.79
CA PHE A 273 -4.12 0.61 7.93
C PHE A 273 -2.98 1.24 8.74
N PHE A 274 -2.84 0.88 10.02
CA PHE A 274 -1.90 1.50 10.94
C PHE A 274 -0.45 1.57 10.41
N VAL A 275 -0.01 0.60 9.63
CA VAL A 275 1.34 0.59 9.02
C VAL A 275 1.62 1.84 8.20
N TYR A 276 0.59 2.42 7.57
CA TYR A 276 0.71 3.63 6.75
C TYR A 276 0.52 4.91 7.56
N TYR A 277 -0.40 4.90 8.52
CA TYR A 277 -0.78 6.10 9.30
C TYR A 277 0.05 6.34 10.57
N GLY A 278 0.58 5.28 11.19
CA GLY A 278 1.38 5.39 12.41
C GLY A 278 2.72 6.07 12.15
N SER A 279 3.33 6.69 13.16
CA SER A 279 4.67 7.24 13.01
C SER A 279 5.69 6.13 12.67
N SER A 280 6.83 6.47 12.05
CA SER A 280 7.87 5.47 11.77
C SER A 280 8.40 4.80 13.05
N GLU A 281 8.45 5.54 14.15
CA GLU A 281 8.80 5.00 15.47
C GLU A 281 7.76 3.98 15.95
N ASP A 282 6.48 4.33 15.86
CA ASP A 282 5.38 3.48 16.31
C ASP A 282 5.22 2.22 15.48
N VAL A 283 5.29 2.33 14.15
CA VAL A 283 5.34 1.17 13.26
C VAL A 283 6.58 0.31 13.56
N GLY A 284 7.71 0.94 13.88
CA GLY A 284 8.94 0.26 14.32
C GLY A 284 8.78 -0.54 15.62
N LYS A 285 7.84 -0.16 16.49
CA LYS A 285 7.49 -0.91 17.73
C LYS A 285 6.65 -2.15 17.44
N LEU A 286 6.05 -2.27 16.24
CA LEU A 286 5.15 -3.35 15.85
C LEU A 286 5.84 -4.55 15.16
N LYS A 287 7.15 -4.74 15.35
CA LYS A 287 7.90 -5.86 14.74
C LYS A 287 7.17 -7.20 14.91
N ARG A 288 7.04 -7.95 13.82
CA ARG A 288 6.30 -9.23 13.73
C ARG A 288 6.70 -10.28 14.76
N PHE A 289 7.92 -10.19 15.31
CA PHE A 289 8.49 -11.16 16.25
C PHE A 289 8.49 -10.69 17.70
N ARG A 290 7.71 -9.66 18.05
CA ARG A 290 7.64 -9.16 19.44
C ARG A 290 6.80 -10.07 20.35
N PHE A 291 5.88 -10.83 19.77
CA PHE A 291 4.94 -11.71 20.50
C PHE A 291 4.92 -13.13 19.92
N PRO A 292 6.08 -13.80 19.86
CA PRO A 292 6.20 -15.06 19.13
C PRO A 292 5.33 -16.18 19.70
N LEU A 293 5.18 -16.27 21.03
CA LEU A 293 4.38 -17.31 21.67
C LEU A 293 2.88 -17.04 21.49
N LEU A 294 2.40 -15.82 21.80
CA LEU A 294 0.99 -15.46 21.62
C LEU A 294 0.51 -15.58 20.18
N SER A 295 1.35 -15.16 19.22
CA SER A 295 1.03 -15.28 17.80
C SER A 295 0.91 -16.74 17.36
N THR A 296 1.77 -17.62 17.88
CA THR A 296 1.72 -19.05 17.56
C THR A 296 0.50 -19.72 18.19
N ILE A 297 0.19 -19.41 19.45
CA ILE A 297 -1.02 -19.90 20.11
C ILE A 297 -2.27 -19.47 19.32
N ALA A 298 -2.38 -18.19 18.97
CA ALA A 298 -3.50 -17.67 18.18
C ALA A 298 -3.66 -18.41 16.85
N LYS A 299 -2.54 -18.65 16.16
CA LYS A 299 -2.53 -19.39 14.89
C LYS A 299 -2.99 -20.85 15.06
N MET A 300 -2.49 -21.55 16.08
CA MET A 300 -2.91 -22.93 16.36
C MET A 300 -4.40 -23.01 16.72
N VAL A 301 -4.91 -22.03 17.46
CA VAL A 301 -6.35 -21.91 17.75
C VAL A 301 -7.13 -21.70 16.46
N GLN A 302 -6.68 -20.79 15.58
CA GLN A 302 -7.30 -20.58 14.27
C GLN A 302 -7.37 -21.88 13.46
N GLU A 303 -6.25 -22.58 13.29
CA GLU A 303 -6.14 -23.81 12.50
C GLU A 303 -7.06 -24.92 13.03
N LYS A 304 -7.24 -25.01 14.35
CA LYS A 304 -8.11 -26.01 14.99
C LYS A 304 -9.60 -25.65 14.99
N THR A 305 -9.95 -24.38 14.81
CA THR A 305 -11.34 -23.89 14.92
C THR A 305 -11.97 -23.52 13.58
N SER A 306 -11.16 -23.16 12.58
CA SER A 306 -11.63 -22.65 11.30
C SER A 306 -11.39 -23.68 10.20
N SER A 307 -12.41 -23.97 9.40
CA SER A 307 -12.26 -24.72 8.13
C SER A 307 -11.67 -23.86 7.01
N SER A 308 -11.33 -22.60 7.29
CA SER A 308 -10.92 -21.59 6.32
C SER A 308 -9.39 -21.48 6.20
N THR A 309 -8.95 -20.78 5.15
CA THR A 309 -7.54 -20.55 4.80
C THR A 309 -6.79 -19.87 5.94
N ALA A 310 -5.89 -20.60 6.60
CA ALA A 310 -5.10 -20.10 7.73
C ALA A 310 -4.21 -18.92 7.30
N PHE A 311 -3.97 -17.97 8.22
CA PHE A 311 -3.00 -16.90 7.98
C PHE A 311 -1.60 -17.52 7.84
N HIS A 312 -1.00 -17.41 6.65
CA HIS A 312 0.36 -17.89 6.42
C HIS A 312 1.39 -16.89 6.98
N PHE A 313 1.70 -17.03 8.26
CA PHE A 313 2.93 -16.50 8.84
C PHE A 313 3.68 -17.60 9.59
N VAL A 314 5.01 -17.52 9.59
CA VAL A 314 5.90 -18.45 10.30
C VAL A 314 6.67 -17.64 11.32
N ILE A 315 6.61 -18.08 12.56
CA ILE A 315 7.37 -17.52 13.67
C ILE A 315 8.32 -18.62 14.14
N PRO A 316 9.64 -18.38 14.13
CA PRO A 316 10.58 -19.34 14.65
C PRO A 316 10.41 -19.45 16.17
N LEU A 317 10.10 -20.65 16.65
CA LEU A 317 10.06 -21.01 18.06
C LEU A 317 11.05 -22.14 18.32
N THR A 318 11.56 -22.23 19.55
CA THR A 318 12.30 -23.42 20.01
C THR A 318 11.34 -24.60 20.23
N GLY A 319 11.86 -25.83 20.25
CA GLY A 319 11.02 -27.02 20.46
C GLY A 319 10.20 -26.99 21.75
N GLU A 320 10.78 -26.43 22.82
CA GLU A 320 10.08 -26.24 24.11
C GLU A 320 8.96 -25.20 23.99
N GLN A 321 9.21 -24.07 23.32
CA GLN A 321 8.19 -23.05 23.09
C GLN A 321 7.03 -23.58 22.25
N VAL A 322 7.29 -24.43 21.26
CA VAL A 322 6.24 -25.08 20.46
C VAL A 322 5.35 -25.97 21.33
N LYS A 323 5.95 -26.74 22.25
CA LYS A 323 5.19 -27.59 23.19
C LYS A 323 4.28 -26.74 24.08
N ILE A 324 4.82 -25.69 24.68
CA ILE A 324 4.06 -24.74 25.51
C ILE A 324 2.93 -24.10 24.69
N ALA A 325 3.21 -23.64 23.47
CA ALA A 325 2.21 -23.04 22.60
C ALA A 325 1.05 -24.01 22.30
N THR A 326 1.38 -25.28 22.06
CA THR A 326 0.40 -26.33 21.77
C THR A 326 -0.51 -26.58 22.97
N GLU A 327 0.08 -26.77 24.16
CA GLU A 327 -0.66 -26.98 25.41
C GLU A 327 -1.59 -25.79 25.71
N LEU A 328 -1.12 -24.55 25.53
CA LEU A 328 -1.92 -23.35 25.75
C LEU A 328 -3.03 -23.16 24.72
N ALA A 329 -2.80 -23.53 23.45
CA ALA A 329 -3.83 -23.52 22.42
C ALA A 329 -4.94 -24.54 22.72
N ASP A 330 -4.59 -25.75 23.17
CA ASP A 330 -5.58 -26.76 23.58
C ASP A 330 -6.35 -26.34 24.83
N TYR A 331 -5.65 -25.74 25.80
CA TYR A 331 -6.27 -25.17 26.99
C TYR A 331 -7.27 -24.06 26.64
N HIS A 332 -6.92 -23.16 25.72
CA HIS A 332 -7.84 -22.14 25.19
C HIS A 332 -9.10 -22.77 24.62
N ILE A 333 -8.95 -23.70 23.67
CA ILE A 333 -10.09 -24.31 22.95
C ILE A 333 -11.00 -25.05 23.92
N LYS A 334 -10.43 -25.82 24.86
CA LYS A 334 -11.21 -26.53 25.88
C LYS A 334 -12.01 -25.57 26.73
N THR A 335 -11.38 -24.49 27.22
CA THR A 335 -12.01 -23.55 28.15
C THR A 335 -13.09 -22.70 27.48
N VAL A 336 -12.82 -22.16 26.29
CA VAL A 336 -13.76 -21.31 25.56
C VAL A 336 -14.99 -22.11 25.11
N LYS A 337 -14.83 -23.37 24.68
CA LYS A 337 -15.98 -24.23 24.34
C LYS A 337 -16.88 -24.54 25.52
N THR A 338 -16.32 -24.61 26.74
CA THR A 338 -17.09 -24.93 27.95
C THR A 338 -17.76 -23.72 28.60
N ARG A 339 -17.40 -22.50 28.20
CA ARG A 339 -18.09 -21.30 28.70
C ARG A 339 -19.38 -21.12 27.90
N PRO A 340 -20.56 -21.11 28.54
CA PRO A 340 -21.76 -20.64 27.87
C PRO A 340 -21.48 -19.21 27.39
N LEU A 341 -21.86 -18.89 26.14
CA LEU A 341 -21.82 -17.54 25.59
C LEU A 341 -22.80 -16.67 26.39
N GLU A 342 -22.38 -16.19 27.55
CA GLU A 342 -22.99 -15.02 28.15
C GLU A 342 -22.65 -13.86 27.22
N MET A 343 -23.54 -13.54 26.25
CA MET A 343 -23.36 -12.40 25.38
C MET A 343 -23.31 -11.14 26.26
N PRO A 344 -22.12 -10.53 26.47
CA PRO A 344 -22.09 -9.25 27.12
C PRO A 344 -22.50 -8.24 26.04
N PHE A 345 -23.35 -7.28 26.40
CA PHE A 345 -23.86 -6.20 25.54
C PHE A 345 -25.06 -6.58 24.64
N LYS A 346 -26.26 -6.44 25.21
CA LYS A 346 -27.34 -5.80 24.46
C LYS A 346 -26.92 -4.35 24.22
N LEU A 347 -26.62 -3.99 22.98
CA LEU A 347 -26.50 -2.59 22.56
C LEU A 347 -27.89 -1.98 22.72
N SER A 348 -28.06 -1.15 23.75
CA SER A 348 -29.21 -0.27 23.96
C SER A 348 -29.09 0.98 23.11
#